data_AF-A0A970TQL5-F1
#
_entry.id   AF-A0A970TQL5-F1
#
_cell.length_a   1.000
_cell.length_b   1.000
_cell.length_c   1.000
_cell.angle_alpha   90.00
_cell.angle_beta   90.00
_cell.angle_gamma   90.00
#
_symmetry.space_group_name_H-M   'P 1'
#
loop_
_entity.id
_entity.type
_entity.pdbx_description
1 polymer ?
#
loop_
_entity_poly.entity_id
_entity_poly.type
_entity_poly.pdbx_seq_one_letter_code
_entity_poly.pdbx_strand_id
1 'polypeptide(L)'
;YQIGAVPYVMDAVPYIKDSRSYVPMRYLAEMLGAEVTWEQADQTVTMTNGEITVVFTIGSTSYTVNGEALTADVAPEIVNDRAYLPARFVAEAFGAQVGWDAGLQTVLIQR
;
A
#
# COMPACT_ATOMS: atom_id res chain seq x y z
N TYR A 1 5.65 15.99 -4.97
CA TYR A 1 4.48 16.43 -5.76
C TYR A 1 3.79 17.56 -5.00
N GLN A 2 2.90 18.30 -5.66
CA GLN A 2 2.22 19.44 -5.06
C GLN A 2 0.74 19.08 -4.84
N ILE A 3 0.26 19.30 -3.61
CA ILE A 3 -1.17 19.43 -3.31
C ILE A 3 -1.35 20.90 -2.91
N GLY A 4 -1.84 21.73 -3.84
CA GLY A 4 -1.87 23.18 -3.67
C GLY A 4 -0.47 23.84 -3.71
N ALA A 5 -0.23 24.83 -2.84
CA ALA A 5 1.03 25.59 -2.74
C ALA A 5 2.10 24.93 -1.84
N VAL A 6 1.82 23.76 -1.28
CA VAL A 6 2.74 23.06 -0.36
C VAL A 6 3.53 22.01 -1.14
N PRO A 7 4.86 22.13 -1.24
CA PRO A 7 5.69 21.08 -1.82
C PRO A 7 5.74 19.88 -0.87
N TYR A 8 5.11 18.77 -1.26
CA TYR A 8 5.36 17.47 -0.64
C TYR A 8 6.60 16.85 -1.30
N VAL A 9 7.70 16.79 -0.56
CA VAL A 9 8.83 15.96 -0.96
C VAL A 9 8.36 14.52 -0.81
N MET A 10 8.44 13.72 -1.88
CA MET A 10 8.29 12.29 -1.71
C MET A 10 9.53 11.82 -0.98
N ASP A 11 9.40 11.65 0.33
CA ASP A 11 10.48 11.26 1.22
C ASP A 11 10.83 9.76 1.09
N ALA A 12 10.09 9.06 0.21
CA ALA A 12 10.17 7.63 -0.08
C ALA A 12 9.72 7.37 -1.52
N VAL A 13 10.55 6.68 -2.31
CA VAL A 13 10.24 6.37 -3.71
C VAL A 13 9.74 4.92 -3.81
N PRO A 14 8.68 4.64 -4.59
CA PRO A 14 8.31 3.28 -4.95
C PRO A 14 9.46 2.54 -5.63
N TYR A 15 9.52 1.23 -5.46
CA TYR A 15 10.49 0.36 -6.15
C TYR A 15 9.86 -0.96 -6.56
N ILE A 16 10.57 -1.69 -7.42
CA ILE A 16 10.19 -3.05 -7.83
C ILE A 16 11.17 -4.03 -7.21
N LYS A 17 10.63 -5.08 -6.59
CA LYS A 17 11.38 -6.21 -6.03
C LYS A 17 10.60 -7.49 -6.31
N ASP A 18 11.28 -8.54 -6.78
CA ASP A 18 10.66 -9.84 -7.11
C ASP A 18 9.40 -9.73 -8.00
N SER A 19 9.46 -8.85 -9.02
CA SER A 19 8.34 -8.55 -9.92
C SER A 19 7.07 -8.03 -9.21
N ARG A 20 7.23 -7.40 -8.05
CA ARG A 20 6.18 -6.74 -7.27
C ARG A 20 6.55 -5.29 -7.03
N SER A 21 5.58 -4.39 -7.17
CA SER A 21 5.75 -2.98 -6.90
C SER A 21 5.50 -2.70 -5.43
N TYR A 22 6.51 -2.17 -4.75
CA TYR A 22 6.47 -1.76 -3.37
C TYR A 22 6.28 -0.25 -3.30
N VAL A 23 5.25 0.17 -2.55
CA VAL A 23 4.88 1.57 -2.42
C VAL A 23 4.78 1.90 -0.92
N PRO A 24 5.31 3.06 -0.49
CA PRO A 24 5.20 3.47 0.92
C PRO A 24 3.72 3.60 1.33
N MET A 25 3.40 3.13 2.54
CA MET A 25 2.01 2.97 3.02
C MET A 25 1.15 4.23 2.86
N ARG A 26 1.75 5.41 3.06
CA ARG A 26 1.08 6.71 2.97
C ARG A 26 0.55 6.99 1.57
N TYR A 27 1.32 6.68 0.53
CA TYR A 27 0.89 6.90 -0.86
C TYR A 27 -0.25 5.98 -1.24
N LEU A 28 -0.20 4.71 -0.82
CA LEU A 28 -1.29 3.78 -1.08
C LEU A 28 -2.58 4.25 -0.40
N ALA A 29 -2.48 4.75 0.83
CA ALA A 29 -3.60 5.30 1.56
C ALA A 29 -4.23 6.49 0.81
N GLU A 30 -3.40 7.46 0.42
CA GLU A 30 -3.84 8.63 -0.35
C GLU A 30 -4.49 8.25 -1.68
N MET A 31 -3.87 7.33 -2.45
CA MET A 31 -4.38 6.86 -3.74
C MET A 31 -5.75 6.17 -3.62
N LEU A 32 -6.00 5.51 -2.49
CA LEU A 32 -7.21 4.72 -2.24
C LEU A 32 -8.26 5.49 -1.43
N GLY A 33 -7.97 6.75 -1.07
CA GLY A 33 -8.85 7.54 -0.19
C GLY A 33 -9.01 6.92 1.19
N ALA A 34 -7.99 6.21 1.67
CA ALA A 34 -7.97 5.55 2.96
C ALA A 34 -7.10 6.34 3.96
N GLU A 35 -7.44 6.24 5.23
CA GLU A 35 -6.55 6.57 6.33
C GLU A 35 -5.58 5.42 6.59
N VAL A 36 -4.39 5.72 7.11
CA VAL A 36 -3.39 4.71 7.46
C VAL A 36 -2.82 4.96 8.85
N THR A 37 -2.69 3.87 9.61
CA THR A 37 -2.12 3.84 10.95
C THR A 37 -0.99 2.82 11.00
N TRP A 38 0.09 3.17 11.68
CA TRP A 38 1.25 2.31 11.90
C TRP A 38 1.43 2.03 13.38
N GLU A 39 1.25 0.76 13.76
CA GLU A 39 1.48 0.34 15.14
C GLU A 39 2.84 -0.32 15.29
N GLN A 40 3.75 0.44 15.91
CA GLN A 40 5.16 0.04 16.03
C GLN A 40 5.36 -1.25 16.83
N ALA A 41 4.53 -1.50 17.85
CA ALA A 41 4.67 -2.66 18.74
C ALA A 41 4.46 -3.99 17.99
N ASP A 42 3.43 -4.03 17.13
CA ASP A 42 3.05 -5.23 16.38
C ASP A 42 3.62 -5.24 14.95
N GLN A 43 4.29 -4.15 14.57
CA GLN A 43 4.73 -3.88 13.20
C GLN A 43 3.60 -4.02 12.19
N THR A 44 2.44 -3.46 12.51
CA THR A 44 1.23 -3.55 11.69
C THR A 44 0.88 -2.23 11.01
N VAL A 45 0.47 -2.34 9.76
CA VAL A 45 -0.11 -1.26 8.98
C VAL A 45 -1.60 -1.54 8.85
N THR A 46 -2.43 -0.64 9.38
CA THR A 46 -3.88 -0.68 9.22
C THR A 46 -4.30 0.43 8.28
N MET A 47 -5.06 0.09 7.25
CA MET A 47 -5.61 1.04 6.29
C MET A 47 -7.13 0.92 6.28
N THR A 48 -7.86 2.05 6.29
CA THR A 48 -9.32 2.01 6.23
C THR A 48 -9.90 3.21 5.49
N ASN A 49 -10.96 3.00 4.72
CA ASN A 49 -11.75 4.08 4.10
C ASN A 49 -13.16 4.22 4.74
N GLY A 50 -13.36 3.59 5.90
CA GLY A 50 -14.65 3.53 6.61
C GLY A 50 -15.52 2.33 6.23
N GLU A 51 -15.36 1.76 5.03
CA GLU A 51 -16.09 0.57 4.57
C GLU A 51 -15.22 -0.68 4.58
N ILE A 52 -13.98 -0.54 4.13
CA ILE A 52 -12.99 -1.60 4.03
C ILE A 52 -11.85 -1.29 5.00
N THR A 53 -11.49 -2.27 5.83
CA THR A 53 -10.32 -2.23 6.70
C THR A 53 -9.35 -3.32 6.29
N VAL A 54 -8.10 -2.94 5.99
CA VAL A 54 -7.04 -3.84 5.56
C VAL A 54 -5.90 -3.78 6.56
N VAL A 55 -5.43 -4.93 7.04
CA VAL A 55 -4.34 -5.01 8.01
C VAL A 55 -3.22 -5.87 7.47
N PHE A 56 -2.03 -5.29 7.41
CA PHE A 56 -0.79 -5.96 7.02
C PHE A 56 0.19 -5.99 8.19
N THR A 57 0.98 -7.05 8.31
CA THR A 57 2.09 -7.16 9.27
C THR A 57 3.41 -7.23 8.50
N ILE A 58 4.41 -6.47 8.91
CA ILE A 58 5.74 -6.49 8.30
C ILE A 58 6.32 -7.92 8.36
N GLY A 59 6.86 -8.39 7.24
CA GLY A 59 7.45 -9.73 7.14
C GLY A 59 6.43 -10.89 7.05
N SER A 60 5.12 -10.61 7.13
CA SER A 60 4.07 -11.61 6.94
C SER A 60 3.46 -11.52 5.54
N THR A 61 3.28 -12.67 4.89
CA THR A 61 2.47 -12.79 3.66
C THR A 61 0.98 -12.89 3.96
N SER A 62 0.60 -13.23 5.20
CA SER A 62 -0.79 -13.19 5.64
C SER A 62 -1.19 -11.75 5.98
N TYR A 63 -2.38 -11.36 5.55
CA TYR A 63 -3.01 -10.07 5.83
C TYR A 63 -4.51 -10.26 6.01
N THR A 64 -5.24 -9.24 6.47
CA THR A 64 -6.70 -9.32 6.61
C THR A 64 -7.41 -8.23 5.84
N VAL A 65 -8.63 -8.54 5.38
CA VAL A 65 -9.59 -7.59 4.79
C VAL A 65 -10.90 -7.77 5.53
N ASN A 66 -11.37 -6.73 6.21
CA ASN A 66 -12.55 -6.77 7.08
C ASN A 66 -12.53 -7.93 8.10
N GLY A 67 -11.33 -8.28 8.58
CA GLY A 67 -11.12 -9.38 9.53
C GLY A 67 -10.99 -10.77 8.89
N GLU A 68 -11.26 -10.91 7.59
CA GLU A 68 -11.04 -12.16 6.86
C GLU A 68 -9.57 -12.28 6.43
N ALA A 69 -8.95 -13.43 6.74
CA ALA A 69 -7.54 -13.66 6.41
C ALA A 69 -7.35 -14.02 4.93
N LEU A 70 -6.40 -13.34 4.29
CA LEU A 70 -5.94 -13.57 2.94
C LEU A 70 -4.42 -13.75 2.92
N THR A 71 -3.88 -14.19 1.78
CA THR A 71 -2.44 -14.44 1.63
C THR A 71 -1.93 -13.82 0.34
N ALA A 72 -0.92 -12.97 0.48
CA ALA A 72 -0.13 -12.41 -0.59
C ALA A 72 1.03 -13.36 -0.95
N ASP A 73 1.66 -13.15 -2.11
CA ASP A 73 2.86 -13.90 -2.49
C ASP A 73 4.16 -13.27 -1.99
N VAL A 74 4.11 -12.03 -1.52
CA VAL A 74 5.23 -11.31 -0.92
C VAL A 74 4.78 -10.56 0.33
N ALA A 75 5.69 -10.39 1.27
CA ALA A 75 5.43 -9.66 2.51
C ALA A 75 5.71 -8.15 2.36
N PRO A 76 5.01 -7.29 3.10
CA PRO A 76 5.42 -5.91 3.36
C PRO A 76 6.78 -5.86 4.06
N GLU A 77 7.54 -4.78 3.83
CA GLU A 77 8.86 -4.61 4.41
C GLU A 77 9.17 -3.18 4.86
N ILE A 78 10.14 -3.05 5.76
CA ILE A 78 10.68 -1.76 6.17
C ILE A 78 11.98 -1.50 5.41
N VAL A 79 12.05 -0.40 4.68
CA VAL A 79 13.25 0.05 3.96
C VAL A 79 13.51 1.51 4.33
N ASN A 80 14.72 1.82 4.82
CA ASN A 80 15.12 3.15 5.27
C ASN A 80 14.07 3.78 6.22
N ASP A 81 13.71 3.03 7.28
CA ASP A 81 12.74 3.43 8.32
C ASP A 81 11.31 3.70 7.83
N ARG A 82 10.92 3.09 6.70
CA ARG A 82 9.59 3.27 6.11
C ARG A 82 8.94 1.95 5.77
N ALA A 83 7.67 1.81 6.10
CA ALA A 83 6.86 0.68 5.71
C ALA A 83 6.44 0.77 4.24
N TYR A 84 6.81 -0.25 3.48
CA TYR A 84 6.43 -0.46 2.10
C TYR A 84 5.50 -1.66 1.99
N LEU A 85 4.42 -1.51 1.25
CA LEU A 85 3.47 -2.59 0.98
C LEU A 85 3.45 -2.94 -0.50
N PRO A 86 3.16 -4.19 -0.85
CA PRO A 86 3.01 -4.58 -2.24
C PRO A 86 1.70 -3.99 -2.78
N ALA A 87 1.81 -3.02 -3.69
CA ALA A 87 0.71 -2.15 -4.11
C ALA A 87 -0.50 -2.90 -4.65
N ARG A 88 -0.28 -4.03 -5.35
CA ARG A 88 -1.34 -4.86 -5.91
C ARG A 88 -2.30 -5.34 -4.83
N PHE A 89 -1.80 -5.99 -3.78
CA PHE A 89 -2.64 -6.58 -2.75
C PHE A 89 -3.40 -5.53 -1.96
N VAL A 90 -2.78 -4.37 -1.73
CA VAL A 90 -3.47 -3.25 -1.09
C VAL A 90 -4.63 -2.77 -1.96
N ALA A 91 -4.40 -2.49 -3.24
CA ALA A 91 -5.46 -2.01 -4.11
C ALA A 91 -6.57 -3.05 -4.36
N GLU A 92 -6.22 -4.32 -4.58
CA GLU A 92 -7.20 -5.42 -4.68
C GLU A 92 -8.06 -5.54 -3.41
N ALA A 93 -7.46 -5.36 -2.22
CA ALA A 93 -8.18 -5.38 -0.96
C ALA A 93 -9.21 -4.24 -0.83
N PHE A 94 -8.96 -3.09 -1.45
CA PHE A 94 -9.91 -1.98 -1.54
C PHE A 94 -10.86 -2.08 -2.75
N GLY A 95 -10.91 -3.23 -3.42
CA GLY A 95 -11.78 -3.47 -4.57
C GLY A 95 -11.35 -2.77 -5.85
N ALA A 96 -10.14 -2.19 -5.90
CA ALA A 96 -9.59 -1.62 -7.11
C ALA A 96 -8.96 -2.72 -7.98
N GLN A 97 -9.27 -2.73 -9.28
CA GLN A 97 -8.51 -3.54 -10.23
C GLN A 97 -7.20 -2.81 -10.56
N VAL A 98 -6.07 -3.41 -10.20
CA VAL A 98 -4.74 -2.89 -10.56
C VAL A 98 -4.36 -3.37 -11.96
N GLY A 99 -4.56 -2.51 -12.95
CA GLY A 99 -3.91 -2.65 -14.25
C GLY A 99 -2.51 -2.02 -14.19
N TRP A 100 -1.47 -2.76 -14.56
CA TRP A 100 -0.16 -2.15 -14.80
C TRP A 100 -0.07 -1.73 -16.26
N ASP A 101 -0.01 -0.42 -16.54
CA ASP A 101 0.33 0.06 -17.88
C ASP A 101 1.86 0.16 -18.01
N ALA A 102 2.45 -0.85 -18.66
CA ALA A 102 3.88 -0.92 -18.89
C ALA A 102 4.41 0.15 -19.85
N GLY A 103 3.55 0.77 -20.66
CA GLY A 103 3.93 1.86 -21.58
C GLY A 103 4.06 3.21 -20.87
N LEU A 104 3.34 3.41 -19.77
CA LEU A 104 3.32 4.66 -19.01
C LEU A 104 3.97 4.57 -17.61
N GLN A 105 4.45 3.39 -17.21
CA GLN A 105 4.91 3.11 -15.84
C GLN A 105 3.90 3.59 -14.77
N THR A 106 2.61 3.54 -15.10
CA THR A 106 1.54 4.10 -14.27
C THR A 106 0.66 2.97 -13.74
N VAL A 107 0.35 3.04 -12.45
CA VAL A 107 -0.64 2.18 -11.81
C VAL A 107 -2.03 2.67 -12.23
N LEU A 108 -2.76 1.89 -13.02
CA LEU A 108 -4.16 2.17 -13.36
C LEU A 108 -5.08 1.55 -12.31
N ILE A 109 -5.82 2.40 -11.61
CA ILE A 109 -6.92 2.01 -10.72
C ILE A 109 -8.22 2.16 -11.53
N GLN A 110 -8.88 1.04 -11.85
CA GLN A 110 -10.23 1.06 -12.43
C GLN A 110 -11.27 0.69 -11.37
N ARG A 111 -12.34 1.50 -11.29
CA ARG A 111 -13.51 1.34 -10.42
C ARG A 111 -14.63 0.62 -11.15
#